data_AF-A0A9P5UMC5-F1
#
_entry.id   AF-A0A9P5UMC5-F1
#
_cell.length_a   1.000
_cell.length_b   1.000
_cell.length_c   1.000
_cell.angle_alpha   90.00
_cell.angle_beta   90.00
_cell.angle_gamma   90.00
#
_symmetry.space_group_name_H-M   'P 1'
#
loop_
_entity.id
_entity.type
_entity.pdbx_description
1 polymer ?
#
loop_
_entity_poly.entity_id
_entity_poly.type
_entity_poly.pdbx_seq_one_letter_code
_entity_poly.pdbx_strand_id
1 'polypeptide(L)'
;MMHTDISKTSFVDSISPRSGLTLPSTEMLLKNCHEDIQSVLEIWGIISYPSPVAHATNGQEQAPGSPVSVDENDESFQLGHGKNFSSISLNMKQQHHYDAITIDMLSLLESSTKAISSIRAYSIHVPFLSSEALTAHRQAALAVIEMLSVLEQASRTHDSDDEYSYPEDYCYARLNFGDLEDERAEMKKYLAIVQEQLFKPRVEKFETQLEQLSSADSASDNSGRATLPKWMRDNEWTEVDGELSLDRCHDFLEFFRPDTRNPLPCPSGDKNGFLEDLSDGYVMCMIFNAFIRLTNMPFGLVDKIHEDTSRTWRAADNWRFLMQACKFRLEFKVHEDSFKPIEIVKRTDIGLQQLQTWVKLIVQRGIQEANEALENKKPATPVIAPNIFPDF
;
A
#
# COMPACT_ATOMS: atom_id res chain seq x y z
N MET A 1 -50.19 26.20 13.28
CA MET A 1 -49.93 24.76 13.33
C MET A 1 -49.90 24.23 11.91
N MET A 2 -48.71 24.19 11.30
CA MET A 2 -48.49 23.49 10.03
C MET A 2 -47.64 22.27 10.35
N HIS A 3 -48.23 21.08 10.17
CA HIS A 3 -47.52 19.81 10.18
C HIS A 3 -46.81 19.66 8.83
N THR A 4 -45.49 19.78 8.81
CA THR A 4 -44.67 19.30 7.71
C THR A 4 -44.34 17.83 7.97
N ASP A 5 -45.01 16.95 7.22
CA ASP A 5 -44.63 15.54 7.11
C ASP A 5 -43.29 15.45 6.40
N ILE A 6 -42.23 15.20 7.18
CA ILE A 6 -40.93 14.78 6.66
C ILE A 6 -41.06 13.28 6.38
N SER A 7 -41.59 12.95 5.20
CA SER A 7 -41.57 11.59 4.69
C SER A 7 -40.12 11.14 4.55
N LYS A 8 -39.78 10.05 5.25
CA LYS A 8 -38.53 9.28 5.14
C LYS A 8 -38.29 8.88 3.68
N THR A 9 -37.62 9.73 2.91
CA THR A 9 -37.01 9.32 1.65
C THR A 9 -35.85 8.40 2.00
N SER A 10 -35.99 7.12 1.66
CA SER A 10 -34.93 6.15 1.86
C SER A 10 -33.71 6.63 1.06
N PHE A 11 -32.53 6.61 1.69
CA PHE A 11 -31.24 6.89 1.02
C PHE A 11 -31.01 5.96 -0.19
N VAL A 12 -31.77 4.86 -0.29
CA VAL A 12 -31.70 3.87 -1.36
C VAL A 12 -32.38 4.35 -2.65
N ASP A 13 -33.36 5.26 -2.58
CA ASP A 13 -34.12 5.71 -3.76
C ASP A 13 -33.48 6.90 -4.52
N SER A 14 -32.45 7.53 -3.95
CA SER A 14 -31.77 8.69 -4.57
C SER A 14 -30.81 8.31 -5.72
N ILE A 15 -30.62 7.01 -5.98
CA ILE A 15 -29.72 6.49 -7.02
C ILE A 15 -30.51 5.90 -8.20
N SER A 16 -31.74 6.35 -8.45
CA SER A 16 -32.37 6.09 -9.74
C SER A 16 -31.64 6.89 -10.83
N PRO A 17 -31.15 6.26 -11.91
CA PRO A 17 -30.37 6.95 -12.93
C PRO A 17 -31.23 8.05 -13.56
N ARG A 18 -30.81 9.31 -13.40
CA ARG A 18 -31.38 10.42 -14.16
C ARG A 18 -31.25 10.08 -15.64
N SER A 19 -32.37 10.02 -16.33
CA SER A 19 -32.46 9.71 -17.76
C SER A 19 -31.50 10.59 -18.55
N GLY A 20 -30.43 9.98 -19.09
CA GLY A 20 -29.42 10.67 -19.91
C GLY A 20 -27.97 10.61 -19.41
N LEU A 21 -27.71 10.12 -18.19
CA LEU A 21 -26.34 9.85 -17.75
C LEU A 21 -25.88 8.46 -18.21
N THR A 22 -24.78 8.41 -18.96
CA THR A 22 -24.10 7.15 -19.29
C THR A 22 -23.68 6.46 -17.99
N LEU A 23 -24.05 5.20 -17.83
CA LEU A 23 -23.59 4.40 -16.69
C LEU A 23 -22.06 4.44 -16.62
N PRO A 24 -21.47 4.62 -15.42
CA PRO A 24 -20.02 4.61 -15.27
C PRO A 24 -19.46 3.27 -15.73
N SER A 25 -18.30 3.29 -16.39
CA SER A 25 -17.63 2.07 -16.81
C SER A 25 -17.15 1.27 -15.58
N THR A 26 -17.11 -0.06 -15.69
CA THR A 26 -16.61 -0.95 -14.62
C THR A 26 -15.16 -0.63 -14.25
N GLU A 27 -14.36 -0.07 -15.17
CA GLU A 27 -12.99 0.40 -14.91
C GLU A 27 -12.97 1.66 -14.04
N MET A 28 -13.85 2.62 -14.31
CA MET A 28 -13.99 3.82 -13.49
C MET A 28 -14.50 3.48 -12.09
N LEU A 29 -15.49 2.58 -11.99
CA LEU A 29 -15.96 2.09 -10.69
C LEU A 29 -14.85 1.40 -9.88
N LEU A 30 -14.04 0.56 -10.53
CA LEU A 30 -12.90 -0.07 -9.87
C LEU A 30 -11.89 0.97 -9.37
N LYS A 31 -11.57 1.96 -10.21
CA LYS A 31 -10.66 3.04 -9.83
C LYS A 31 -11.17 3.76 -8.58
N ASN A 32 -12.46 4.09 -8.54
CA ASN A 32 -13.08 4.72 -7.37
C ASN A 32 -12.97 3.82 -6.13
N CYS A 33 -13.20 2.50 -6.26
CA CYS A 33 -12.99 1.57 -5.14
C CYS A 33 -11.56 1.61 -4.61
N HIS A 34 -10.57 1.63 -5.50
CA HIS A 34 -9.17 1.67 -5.08
C HIS A 34 -8.83 2.97 -4.34
N GLU A 35 -9.29 4.11 -4.85
CA GLU A 35 -9.09 5.42 -4.21
C GLU A 35 -9.74 5.48 -2.83
N ASP A 36 -10.98 4.99 -2.69
CA ASP A 36 -11.69 5.01 -1.41
C ASP A 36 -11.13 3.99 -0.41
N ILE A 37 -10.70 2.81 -0.86
CA ILE A 37 -10.00 1.83 -0.01
C ILE A 37 -8.66 2.41 0.47
N GLN A 38 -7.91 3.07 -0.41
CA GLN A 38 -6.67 3.74 -0.04
C GLN A 38 -6.91 4.81 1.03
N SER A 39 -7.97 5.61 0.89
CA SER A 39 -8.36 6.59 1.89
C SER A 39 -8.70 5.96 3.24
N VAL A 40 -9.42 4.83 3.26
CA VAL A 40 -9.68 4.05 4.48
C VAL A 40 -8.37 3.58 5.10
N LEU A 41 -7.46 3.01 4.30
CA LEU A 41 -6.18 2.50 4.80
C LEU A 41 -5.33 3.60 5.45
N GLU A 42 -5.35 4.81 4.89
CA GLU A 42 -4.68 5.99 5.43
C GLU A 42 -5.32 6.50 6.72
N ILE A 43 -6.63 6.73 6.72
CA ILE A 43 -7.35 7.35 7.86
C ILE A 43 -7.37 6.42 9.07
N TRP A 44 -7.55 5.12 8.84
CA TRP A 44 -7.46 4.12 9.91
C TRP A 44 -6.01 3.89 10.37
N GLY A 45 -5.02 4.51 9.73
CA GLY A 45 -3.59 4.25 9.93
C GLY A 45 -3.24 2.77 9.82
N ILE A 46 -3.98 2.05 8.98
CA ILE A 46 -3.57 0.72 8.53
C ILE A 46 -2.28 0.87 7.70
N ILE A 47 -2.11 2.01 7.04
CA ILE A 47 -0.87 2.46 6.40
C ILE A 47 -0.39 3.75 7.09
N SER A 48 0.60 3.64 7.97
CA SER A 48 1.24 4.81 8.59
C SER A 48 2.21 5.51 7.62
N TYR A 49 1.81 6.61 7.01
CA TYR A 49 2.79 7.47 6.34
C TYR A 49 3.64 8.21 7.39
N PRO A 50 4.96 8.40 7.16
CA PRO A 50 5.73 9.32 7.99
C PRO A 50 5.10 10.71 7.87
N SER A 51 4.53 11.21 8.97
CA SER A 51 3.84 12.49 9.00
C SER A 51 4.78 13.62 8.53
N PRO A 52 4.37 14.47 7.57
CA PRO A 52 5.16 15.61 7.13
C PRO A 52 5.41 16.64 8.25
N VAL A 53 4.67 16.56 9.36
CA VAL A 53 4.65 17.56 10.43
C VAL A 53 5.95 17.56 11.25
N ALA A 54 6.76 16.49 11.19
CA ALA A 54 8.05 16.43 11.89
C ALA A 54 9.10 17.46 11.41
N HIS A 55 8.84 18.18 10.31
CA HIS A 55 9.73 19.23 9.79
C HIS A 55 9.25 20.67 10.05
N ALA A 56 8.06 20.88 10.63
CA ALA A 56 7.47 22.22 10.78
C ALA A 56 7.75 22.90 12.15
N THR A 57 8.28 22.18 13.15
CA THR A 57 8.41 22.71 14.53
C THR A 57 9.78 23.27 14.92
N ASN A 58 10.64 23.63 13.96
CA ASN A 58 11.85 24.43 14.22
C ASN A 58 11.67 25.90 13.83
N GLY A 59 10.52 26.48 14.18
CA GLY A 59 10.19 27.89 13.94
C GLY A 59 10.04 28.68 15.26
N GLN A 60 11.09 29.43 15.60
CA GLN A 60 11.08 30.67 16.40
C GLN A 60 10.48 30.67 17.82
N GLU A 61 11.35 30.49 18.81
CA GLU A 61 11.40 31.41 19.96
C GLU A 61 12.67 32.27 19.82
N GLN A 62 12.52 33.47 19.25
CA GLN A 62 13.55 34.51 19.27
C GLN A 62 13.33 35.41 20.49
N ALA A 63 14.22 35.32 21.47
CA ALA A 63 14.40 36.37 22.47
C ALA A 63 15.17 37.56 21.86
N PRO A 64 14.86 38.82 22.22
CA PRO A 64 15.52 39.99 21.66
C PRO A 64 16.79 40.31 22.46
N GLY A 65 17.95 40.38 21.80
CA GLY A 65 19.11 40.99 22.43
C GLY A 65 20.46 40.64 21.83
N SER A 66 20.89 41.45 20.86
CA SER A 66 22.26 41.97 20.65
C SER A 66 22.77 41.80 19.21
N PRO A 67 23.34 42.87 18.61
CA PRO A 67 23.99 42.81 17.31
C PRO A 67 25.47 42.51 17.48
N VAL A 68 25.99 41.46 16.84
CA VAL A 68 27.42 41.32 16.55
C VAL A 68 27.60 40.83 15.12
N SER A 69 28.50 41.54 14.46
CA SER A 69 29.00 41.50 13.09
C SER A 69 29.72 40.20 12.67
N VAL A 70 29.63 39.87 11.36
CA VAL A 70 30.72 39.56 10.38
C VAL A 70 31.78 38.53 10.86
N ASP A 71 32.08 37.39 10.22
CA ASP A 71 32.47 37.14 8.82
C ASP A 71 32.55 35.62 8.50
N GLU A 72 32.64 35.34 7.20
CA GLU A 72 33.19 34.20 6.42
C GLU A 72 33.64 32.85 7.03
N ASN A 73 33.29 31.79 6.26
CA ASN A 73 34.01 30.55 5.94
C ASN A 73 34.75 29.74 7.03
N ASP A 74 34.42 28.46 7.06
CA ASP A 74 35.33 27.30 6.88
C ASP A 74 35.10 26.15 7.87
N GLU A 75 35.39 24.96 7.36
CA GLU A 75 35.25 23.61 7.88
C GLU A 75 35.45 23.40 9.39
N SER A 76 34.65 22.51 9.98
CA SER A 76 35.20 21.41 10.80
C SER A 76 34.15 20.37 11.19
N PHE A 77 34.47 19.14 10.82
CA PHE A 77 34.00 17.92 11.48
C PHE A 77 34.30 17.99 12.99
N GLN A 78 33.30 17.78 13.83
CA GLN A 78 33.51 17.24 15.18
C GLN A 78 32.46 16.18 15.53
N LEU A 79 32.99 14.97 15.69
CA LEU A 79 32.38 13.81 16.30
C LEU A 79 31.98 14.12 17.76
N GLY A 80 30.69 14.04 18.05
CA GLY A 80 30.11 14.21 19.39
C GLY A 80 29.58 12.90 19.96
N HIS A 81 30.33 12.38 20.95
CA HIS A 81 30.02 11.39 21.98
C HIS A 81 28.67 10.64 22.00
N GLY A 82 28.81 9.31 22.07
CA GLY A 82 27.76 8.35 22.31
C GLY A 82 27.05 8.54 23.65
N LYS A 83 25.71 8.52 23.58
CA LYS A 83 24.83 8.14 24.67
C LYS A 83 24.25 6.78 24.33
N ASN A 84 24.63 5.76 25.10
CA ASN A 84 24.05 4.44 25.02
C ASN A 84 22.56 4.53 25.39
N PHE A 85 21.69 4.54 24.38
CA PHE A 85 20.26 4.40 24.58
C PHE A 85 19.95 2.92 24.80
N SER A 86 19.50 2.60 26.01
CA SER A 86 18.95 1.29 26.37
C SER A 86 17.69 1.03 25.56
N SER A 87 17.73 -0.01 24.73
CA SER A 87 16.70 -0.43 23.76
C SER A 87 15.40 -0.94 24.40
N ILE A 88 15.32 -1.03 25.73
CA ILE A 88 14.10 -1.43 26.45
C ILE A 88 13.13 -0.22 26.64
N SER A 89 13.63 1.02 26.60
CA SER A 89 12.81 2.23 26.79
C SER A 89 12.09 2.73 25.53
N LEU A 90 12.42 2.22 24.34
CA LEU A 90 11.90 2.75 23.06
C LEU A 90 10.55 2.14 22.64
N ASN A 91 10.24 0.92 23.07
CA ASN A 91 8.93 0.31 22.80
C ASN A 91 7.79 1.05 23.53
N MET A 92 8.04 1.55 24.76
CA MET A 92 7.11 2.46 25.45
C MET A 92 6.99 3.82 24.74
N LYS A 93 8.07 4.34 24.15
CA LYS A 93 8.03 5.66 23.48
C LYS A 93 7.26 5.63 22.15
N GLN A 94 7.32 4.54 21.39
CA GLN A 94 6.47 4.38 20.21
C GLN A 94 5.00 4.21 20.62
N GLN A 95 4.70 3.41 21.64
CA GLN A 95 3.35 3.30 22.21
C GLN A 95 2.81 4.70 22.60
N HIS A 96 3.60 5.46 23.36
CA HIS A 96 3.25 6.84 23.73
C HIS A 96 3.16 7.81 22.53
N HIS A 97 3.82 7.53 21.41
CA HIS A 97 3.71 8.37 20.23
C HIS A 97 2.38 8.15 19.50
N TYR A 98 1.88 6.90 19.48
CA TYR A 98 0.55 6.58 18.95
C TYR A 98 -0.57 7.06 19.87
N ASP A 99 -0.36 7.06 21.19
CA ASP A 99 -1.33 7.60 22.16
C ASP A 99 -1.62 9.10 21.95
N ALA A 100 -0.69 9.84 21.33
CA ALA A 100 -0.87 11.27 21.04
C ALA A 100 -1.57 11.55 19.69
N ILE A 101 -1.74 10.53 18.83
CA ILE A 101 -2.40 10.71 17.54
C ILE A 101 -3.90 10.60 17.75
N THR A 102 -4.59 11.72 17.54
CA THR A 102 -6.05 11.77 17.57
C THR A 102 -6.60 11.66 16.15
N ILE A 103 -7.64 10.84 15.98
CA ILE A 103 -8.37 10.69 14.72
C ILE A 103 -9.73 11.37 14.86
N ASP A 104 -10.14 12.05 13.79
CA ASP A 104 -11.48 12.60 13.66
C ASP A 104 -12.49 11.50 13.30
N MET A 105 -13.51 11.33 14.14
CA MET A 105 -14.53 10.30 13.95
C MET A 105 -15.34 10.50 12.67
N LEU A 106 -15.60 11.75 12.27
CA LEU A 106 -16.32 12.04 11.03
C LEU A 106 -15.53 11.56 9.81
N SER A 107 -14.21 11.81 9.79
CA SER A 107 -13.32 11.32 8.75
C SER A 107 -13.30 9.79 8.65
N LEU A 108 -13.34 9.07 9.78
CA LEU A 108 -13.43 7.60 9.81
C LEU A 108 -14.76 7.11 9.23
N LEU A 109 -15.88 7.70 9.64
CA LEU A 109 -17.20 7.34 9.14
C LEU A 109 -17.34 7.62 7.65
N GLU A 110 -16.94 8.81 7.19
CA GLU A 110 -17.04 9.22 5.79
C GLU A 110 -16.21 8.30 4.89
N SER A 111 -14.93 8.09 5.20
CA SER A 111 -14.05 7.23 4.39
C SER A 111 -14.55 5.80 4.33
N SER A 112 -14.96 5.22 5.47
CA SER A 112 -15.41 3.83 5.54
C SER A 112 -16.73 3.62 4.80
N THR A 113 -17.71 4.49 5.01
CA THR A 113 -19.02 4.39 4.32
C THR A 113 -18.91 4.65 2.83
N LYS A 114 -18.02 5.57 2.42
CA LYS A 114 -17.71 5.84 1.02
C LYS A 114 -17.06 4.62 0.35
N ALA A 115 -16.06 4.00 0.99
CA ALA A 115 -15.43 2.78 0.48
C ALA A 115 -16.43 1.63 0.34
N ILE A 116 -17.26 1.37 1.36
CA ILE A 116 -18.32 0.35 1.29
C ILE A 116 -19.28 0.66 0.13
N SER A 117 -19.67 1.91 -0.05
CA SER A 117 -20.59 2.32 -1.13
C SER A 117 -19.96 2.12 -2.51
N SER A 118 -18.70 2.49 -2.69
CA SER A 118 -17.96 2.31 -3.94
C SER A 118 -17.76 0.83 -4.26
N ILE A 119 -17.37 0.00 -3.29
CA ILE A 119 -17.22 -1.46 -3.46
C ILE A 119 -18.56 -2.09 -3.81
N ARG A 120 -19.65 -1.69 -3.13
CA ARG A 120 -21.00 -2.14 -3.45
C ARG A 120 -21.38 -1.77 -4.89
N ALA A 121 -21.16 -0.51 -5.29
CA ALA A 121 -21.46 -0.05 -6.64
C ALA A 121 -20.68 -0.89 -7.68
N TYR A 122 -19.38 -1.07 -7.49
CA TYR A 122 -18.58 -1.94 -8.34
C TYR A 122 -19.13 -3.37 -8.39
N SER A 123 -19.45 -3.99 -7.25
CA SER A 123 -19.94 -5.37 -7.15
C SER A 123 -21.19 -5.63 -8.00
N ILE A 124 -22.08 -4.64 -8.12
CA ILE A 124 -23.32 -4.75 -8.91
C ILE A 124 -23.01 -4.80 -10.42
N HIS A 125 -21.91 -4.18 -10.84
CA HIS A 125 -21.50 -4.06 -12.24
C HIS A 125 -20.44 -5.09 -12.67
N VAL A 126 -20.02 -5.99 -11.78
CA VAL A 126 -19.12 -7.09 -12.13
C VAL A 126 -19.95 -8.29 -12.63
N PRO A 127 -19.77 -8.71 -13.90
CA PRO A 127 -20.65 -9.71 -14.53
C PRO A 127 -20.50 -11.16 -14.00
N PHE A 128 -19.48 -11.44 -13.17
CA PHE A 128 -19.10 -12.82 -12.81
C PHE A 128 -18.94 -13.07 -11.30
N LEU A 129 -19.55 -12.26 -10.42
CA LEU A 129 -19.50 -12.56 -8.99
C LEU A 129 -20.44 -13.71 -8.62
N SER A 130 -19.91 -14.70 -7.90
CA SER A 130 -20.74 -15.79 -7.37
C SER A 130 -21.73 -15.25 -6.32
N SER A 131 -22.87 -15.92 -6.17
CA SER A 131 -23.84 -15.56 -5.11
C SER A 131 -23.22 -15.67 -3.71
N GLU A 132 -22.26 -16.57 -3.53
CA GLU A 132 -21.51 -16.75 -2.29
C GLU A 132 -20.59 -15.55 -2.03
N ALA A 133 -19.83 -15.11 -3.04
CA ALA A 133 -18.98 -13.91 -2.97
C ALA A 133 -19.77 -12.66 -2.59
N LEU A 134 -20.93 -12.45 -3.22
CA LEU A 134 -21.83 -11.34 -2.90
C LEU A 134 -22.39 -11.43 -1.48
N THR A 135 -22.70 -12.65 -1.01
CA THR A 135 -23.21 -12.87 0.36
C THR A 135 -22.14 -12.57 1.39
N ALA A 136 -20.92 -13.10 1.20
CA ALA A 136 -19.77 -12.86 2.07
C ALA A 136 -19.44 -11.35 2.14
N HIS A 137 -19.42 -10.66 1.00
CA HIS A 137 -19.20 -9.22 0.95
C HIS A 137 -20.27 -8.44 1.74
N ARG A 138 -21.55 -8.76 1.56
CA ARG A 138 -22.65 -8.09 2.28
C ARG A 138 -22.56 -8.32 3.80
N GLN A 139 -22.28 -9.54 4.22
CA GLN A 139 -22.12 -9.86 5.65
C GLN A 139 -20.95 -9.10 6.26
N ALA A 140 -19.81 -9.04 5.57
CA ALA A 140 -18.64 -8.30 6.03
C ALA A 140 -18.89 -6.78 6.07
N ALA A 141 -19.58 -6.23 5.07
CA ALA A 141 -19.95 -4.82 5.06
C ALA A 141 -20.90 -4.47 6.22
N LEU A 142 -21.87 -5.35 6.54
CA LEU A 142 -22.77 -5.17 7.68
C LEU A 142 -22.01 -5.16 9.00
N ALA A 143 -21.07 -6.08 9.20
CA ALA A 143 -20.23 -6.12 10.40
C ALA A 143 -19.45 -4.80 10.60
N VAL A 144 -18.89 -4.23 9.52
CA VAL A 144 -18.21 -2.93 9.58
C VAL A 144 -19.19 -1.80 9.91
N ILE A 145 -20.38 -1.77 9.31
CA ILE A 145 -21.40 -0.74 9.59
C ILE A 145 -21.88 -0.82 11.04
N GLU A 146 -22.09 -2.02 11.58
CA GLU A 146 -22.46 -2.24 12.98
C GLU A 146 -21.35 -1.75 13.92
N MET A 147 -20.10 -2.11 13.65
CA MET A 147 -18.93 -1.64 14.39
C MET A 147 -18.81 -0.11 14.37
N LEU A 148 -18.95 0.52 13.19
CA LEU A 148 -18.95 1.97 13.04
C LEU A 148 -20.09 2.64 13.82
N SER A 149 -21.28 2.03 13.83
CA SER A 149 -22.42 2.55 14.59
C SER A 149 -22.17 2.50 16.10
N VAL A 150 -21.54 1.45 16.60
CA VAL A 150 -21.19 1.33 18.03
C VAL A 150 -20.12 2.37 18.39
N LEU A 151 -19.08 2.48 17.57
CA LEU A 151 -18.01 3.47 17.75
C LEU A 151 -18.56 4.89 17.74
N GLU A 152 -19.49 5.18 16.82
CA GLU A 152 -20.13 6.49 16.68
C GLU A 152 -20.92 6.87 17.91
N GLN A 153 -21.75 5.95 18.42
CA GLN A 153 -22.54 6.15 19.64
C GLN A 153 -21.65 6.35 20.86
N ALA A 154 -20.57 5.58 20.98
CA ALA A 154 -19.61 5.70 22.08
C ALA A 154 -18.83 7.04 22.04
N SER A 155 -18.69 7.63 20.86
CA SER A 155 -17.94 8.88 20.65
C SER A 155 -18.78 10.14 20.77
N ARG A 156 -20.13 10.04 20.85
CA ARG A 156 -21.00 11.22 21.01
C ARG A 156 -20.83 11.82 22.39
N THR A 157 -20.51 13.10 22.43
CA THR A 157 -20.50 13.93 23.64
C THR A 157 -21.52 15.05 23.50
N HIS A 158 -22.21 15.39 24.59
CA HIS A 158 -23.05 16.59 24.64
C HIS A 158 -22.16 17.79 24.93
N ASP A 159 -22.22 18.80 24.06
CA ASP A 159 -21.30 19.96 24.09
C ASP A 159 -21.69 21.04 25.10
N SER A 160 -22.68 20.79 25.95
CA SER A 160 -23.28 21.85 26.76
C SER A 160 -23.66 21.39 28.17
N ASP A 161 -23.10 22.08 29.15
CA ASP A 161 -23.67 22.16 30.51
C ASP A 161 -24.98 23.00 30.53
N ASP A 162 -25.35 23.61 29.39
CA ASP A 162 -26.55 24.44 29.28
C ASP A 162 -27.83 23.58 29.18
N GLU A 163 -28.71 23.76 30.15
CA GLU A 163 -30.02 23.12 30.31
C GLU A 163 -31.00 23.34 29.11
N TYR A 164 -30.63 24.21 28.15
CA TYR A 164 -31.44 24.58 26.98
C TYR A 164 -30.89 24.05 25.64
N SER A 165 -29.89 23.18 25.67
CA SER A 165 -29.32 22.63 24.44
C SER A 165 -30.31 21.77 23.68
N TYR A 166 -30.34 21.92 22.35
CA TYR A 166 -31.25 21.17 21.51
C TYR A 166 -30.79 19.70 21.46
N PRO A 167 -31.72 18.73 21.36
CA PRO A 167 -31.39 17.31 21.26
C PRO A 167 -30.53 16.91 20.05
N GLU A 168 -30.15 17.84 19.18
CA GLU A 168 -29.38 17.60 17.95
C GLU A 168 -27.94 18.14 18.03
N ASP A 169 -27.58 18.87 19.10
CA ASP A 169 -26.25 19.48 19.28
C ASP A 169 -25.29 18.47 19.95
N TYR A 170 -24.84 17.49 19.17
CA TYR A 170 -23.78 16.55 19.56
C TYR A 170 -22.45 16.95 18.93
N CYS A 171 -21.38 16.84 19.70
CA CYS A 171 -20.01 16.85 19.21
C CYS A 171 -19.42 15.43 19.31
N TYR A 172 -18.41 15.12 18.48
CA TYR A 172 -17.70 13.85 18.58
C TYR A 172 -16.42 14.04 19.37
N ALA A 173 -16.20 13.17 20.34
CA ALA A 173 -14.91 13.05 21.02
C ALA A 173 -13.82 12.69 19.99
N ARG A 174 -12.62 13.21 20.21
CA ARG A 174 -11.43 12.78 19.47
C ARG A 174 -11.09 11.34 19.88
N LEU A 175 -10.86 10.48 18.90
CA LEU A 175 -10.50 9.09 19.12
C LEU A 175 -8.99 8.96 19.27
N ASN A 176 -8.53 8.20 20.26
CA ASN A 176 -7.11 7.84 20.34
C ASN A 176 -6.81 6.70 19.39
N PHE A 177 -5.73 6.82 18.64
CA PHE A 177 -5.33 5.78 17.68
C PHE A 177 -5.08 4.41 18.31
N GLY A 178 -4.61 4.37 19.56
CA GLY A 178 -4.33 3.14 20.30
C GLY A 178 -5.59 2.34 20.68
N ASP A 179 -6.72 3.03 20.84
CA ASP A 179 -7.97 2.43 21.32
C ASP A 179 -8.76 1.73 20.20
N LEU A 180 -8.38 1.92 18.93
CA LEU A 180 -9.10 1.44 17.75
C LEU A 180 -8.58 0.10 17.17
N GLU A 181 -7.85 -0.70 17.94
CA GLU A 181 -7.23 -1.91 17.39
C GLU A 181 -8.25 -2.97 16.97
N ASP A 182 -9.33 -3.14 17.75
CA ASP A 182 -10.39 -4.11 17.45
C ASP A 182 -11.18 -3.68 16.20
N GLU A 183 -11.49 -2.39 16.08
CA GLU A 183 -12.16 -1.80 14.92
C GLU A 183 -11.29 -1.88 13.66
N ARG A 184 -9.98 -1.64 13.80
CA ARG A 184 -9.01 -1.85 12.70
C ARG A 184 -8.97 -3.32 12.27
N ALA A 185 -9.02 -4.26 13.21
CA ALA A 185 -9.03 -5.68 12.88
C ALA A 185 -10.28 -6.07 12.07
N GLU A 186 -11.45 -5.56 12.43
CA GLU A 186 -12.69 -5.82 11.68
C GLU A 186 -12.67 -5.16 10.30
N MET A 187 -12.14 -3.93 10.17
CA MET A 187 -11.94 -3.28 8.87
C MET A 187 -10.97 -4.07 7.98
N LYS A 188 -9.84 -4.56 8.52
CA LYS A 188 -8.89 -5.41 7.79
C LYS A 188 -9.55 -6.69 7.28
N LYS A 189 -10.36 -7.33 8.11
CA LYS A 189 -11.12 -8.54 7.74
C LYS A 189 -12.10 -8.27 6.60
N TYR A 190 -12.81 -7.13 6.63
CA TYR A 190 -13.67 -6.71 5.52
C TYR A 190 -12.89 -6.53 4.22
N LEU A 191 -11.77 -5.80 4.27
CA LEU A 191 -10.92 -5.57 3.10
C LEU A 191 -10.34 -6.88 2.54
N ALA A 192 -9.98 -7.84 3.40
CA ALA A 192 -9.53 -9.16 2.97
C ALA A 192 -10.62 -9.95 2.22
N ILE A 193 -11.87 -9.88 2.68
CA ILE A 193 -13.02 -10.51 1.98
C ILE A 193 -13.26 -9.84 0.64
N VAL A 194 -13.25 -8.50 0.60
CA VAL A 194 -13.41 -7.73 -0.63
C VAL A 194 -12.35 -8.11 -1.66
N GLN A 195 -11.11 -8.25 -1.21
CA GLN A 195 -9.99 -8.67 -2.02
C GLN A 195 -10.21 -10.07 -2.61
N GLU A 196 -10.43 -11.06 -1.75
CA GLU A 196 -10.55 -12.47 -2.15
C GLU A 196 -11.75 -12.71 -3.06
N GLN A 197 -12.87 -12.03 -2.81
CA GLN A 197 -14.14 -12.32 -3.47
C GLN A 197 -14.43 -11.41 -4.67
N LEU A 198 -14.02 -10.13 -4.65
CA LEU A 198 -14.33 -9.18 -5.73
C LEU A 198 -13.18 -8.89 -6.69
N PHE A 199 -11.93 -8.94 -6.22
CA PHE A 199 -10.78 -8.51 -7.04
C PHE A 199 -9.99 -9.68 -7.63
N LYS A 200 -10.00 -10.85 -6.98
CA LYS A 200 -9.38 -12.08 -7.50
C LYS A 200 -9.80 -12.48 -8.93
N PRO A 201 -11.07 -12.35 -9.38
CA PRO A 201 -11.46 -12.72 -10.74
C PRO A 201 -10.80 -11.91 -11.87
N ARG A 202 -10.17 -10.75 -11.58
CA ARG A 202 -9.43 -9.97 -12.60
C ARG A 202 -8.00 -10.46 -12.84
N VAL A 203 -7.46 -11.24 -11.92
CA VAL A 203 -6.11 -11.83 -12.00
C VAL A 203 -5.98 -12.73 -13.22
N GLU A 204 -7.05 -13.44 -13.57
CA GLU A 204 -7.13 -14.28 -14.77
C GLU A 204 -6.80 -13.48 -16.06
N LYS A 205 -7.08 -12.16 -16.09
CA LYS A 205 -6.72 -11.25 -17.19
C LYS A 205 -5.24 -10.88 -17.18
N PHE A 206 -4.62 -10.69 -16.01
CA PHE A 206 -3.16 -10.50 -15.89
C PHE A 206 -2.42 -11.76 -16.36
N GLU A 207 -2.88 -12.93 -15.95
CA GLU A 207 -2.30 -14.20 -16.36
C GLU A 207 -2.36 -14.38 -17.89
N THR A 208 -3.48 -13.95 -18.50
CA THR A 208 -3.61 -13.93 -19.96
C THR A 208 -2.61 -12.95 -20.60
N GLN A 209 -2.37 -11.78 -19.99
CA GLN A 209 -1.36 -10.82 -20.47
C GLN A 209 0.07 -11.35 -20.29
N LEU A 210 0.38 -12.02 -19.18
CA LEU A 210 1.68 -12.63 -18.94
C LEU A 210 1.93 -13.80 -19.91
N GLU A 211 0.90 -14.62 -20.17
CA GLU A 211 0.93 -15.67 -21.21
C GLU A 211 1.08 -15.07 -22.60
N GLN A 212 0.40 -13.96 -22.93
CA GLN A 212 0.53 -13.26 -24.22
C GLN A 212 1.92 -12.64 -24.40
N LEU A 213 2.48 -12.01 -23.36
CA LEU A 213 3.84 -11.45 -23.37
C LEU A 213 4.89 -12.56 -23.47
N SER A 214 4.67 -13.71 -22.83
CA SER A 214 5.51 -14.91 -22.97
C SER A 214 5.40 -15.58 -24.34
N SER A 215 4.25 -15.46 -25.01
CA SER A 215 3.99 -16.04 -26.33
C SER A 215 4.46 -15.16 -27.49
N ALA A 216 4.55 -13.83 -27.31
CA ALA A 216 4.99 -12.91 -28.36
C ALA A 216 6.49 -13.06 -28.71
N ASP A 217 7.32 -13.47 -27.75
CA ASP A 217 8.78 -13.63 -27.93
C ASP A 217 9.19 -15.00 -28.51
N SER A 218 8.25 -15.93 -28.69
CA SER A 218 8.53 -17.33 -29.11
C SER A 218 8.29 -17.60 -30.60
N ALA A 219 8.11 -16.57 -31.43
CA ALA A 219 7.91 -16.72 -32.88
C ALA A 219 9.13 -17.29 -33.66
N SER A 220 10.24 -17.64 -32.99
CA SER A 220 11.47 -18.12 -33.64
C SER A 220 11.94 -19.53 -33.23
N ASP A 221 11.27 -20.26 -32.33
CA ASP A 221 11.74 -21.61 -31.96
C ASP A 221 10.59 -22.60 -31.71
N ASN A 222 10.63 -23.72 -32.44
CA ASN A 222 9.47 -24.58 -32.75
C ASN A 222 9.11 -25.57 -31.63
N SER A 223 9.27 -25.19 -30.36
CA SER A 223 8.83 -25.98 -29.20
C SER A 223 7.75 -25.21 -28.44
N GLY A 224 6.48 -25.50 -28.76
CA GLY A 224 5.29 -24.73 -28.37
C GLY A 224 4.92 -24.74 -26.87
N ARG A 225 5.84 -24.39 -25.98
CA ARG A 225 5.55 -23.98 -24.60
C ARG A 225 5.94 -22.51 -24.46
N ALA A 226 4.98 -21.65 -24.13
CA ALA A 226 5.24 -20.27 -23.76
C ALA A 226 6.34 -20.24 -22.70
N THR A 227 7.52 -19.73 -23.06
CA THR A 227 8.66 -19.68 -22.15
C THR A 227 8.46 -18.51 -21.20
N LEU A 228 8.20 -18.80 -19.93
CA LEU A 228 8.08 -17.78 -18.89
C LEU A 228 9.29 -16.81 -18.93
N PRO A 229 9.13 -15.55 -18.50
CA PRO A 229 10.25 -14.60 -18.42
C PRO A 229 11.44 -15.20 -17.65
N LYS A 230 12.67 -14.82 -18.03
CA LYS A 230 13.90 -15.36 -17.40
C LYS A 230 13.87 -15.23 -15.88
N TRP A 231 13.46 -14.07 -15.37
CA TRP A 231 13.33 -13.82 -13.94
C TRP A 231 12.37 -14.77 -13.21
N MET A 232 11.43 -15.40 -13.92
CA MET A 232 10.42 -16.30 -13.36
C MET A 232 10.80 -17.79 -13.44
N ARG A 233 11.64 -18.17 -14.42
CA ARG A 233 11.98 -19.58 -14.71
C ARG A 233 12.86 -20.24 -13.67
N ASP A 234 13.76 -19.48 -13.05
CA ASP A 234 14.77 -20.06 -12.18
C ASP A 234 14.24 -20.12 -10.74
N ASN A 235 13.87 -21.28 -10.23
CA ASN A 235 13.45 -21.38 -8.82
C ASN A 235 14.60 -21.12 -7.84
N GLU A 236 15.84 -21.17 -8.32
CA GLU A 236 17.04 -20.92 -7.53
C GLU A 236 17.59 -19.54 -7.86
N TRP A 237 17.82 -18.74 -6.81
CA TRP A 237 18.61 -17.54 -6.96
C TRP A 237 20.07 -17.93 -7.12
N THR A 238 20.72 -17.47 -8.19
CA THR A 238 22.15 -17.69 -8.36
C THR A 238 22.89 -16.84 -7.34
N GLU A 239 23.63 -17.47 -6.44
CA GLU A 239 24.56 -16.79 -5.54
C GLU A 239 25.92 -16.66 -6.23
N VAL A 240 26.48 -15.45 -6.22
CA VAL A 240 27.86 -15.18 -6.62
C VAL A 240 28.58 -14.71 -5.37
N ASP A 241 29.61 -15.43 -4.96
CA ASP A 241 30.39 -15.15 -3.74
C ASP A 241 29.54 -15.12 -2.44
N GLY A 242 28.48 -15.93 -2.38
CA GLY A 242 27.55 -15.97 -1.24
C GLY A 242 26.56 -14.80 -1.19
N GLU A 243 26.51 -13.97 -2.25
CA GLU A 243 25.49 -12.94 -2.42
C GLU A 243 24.53 -13.30 -3.57
N LEU A 244 23.23 -13.10 -3.34
CA LEU A 244 22.21 -13.17 -4.41
C LEU A 244 22.60 -12.29 -5.61
N SER A 245 22.59 -12.83 -6.83
CA SER A 245 22.89 -12.06 -8.04
C SER A 245 21.86 -10.96 -8.27
N LEU A 246 22.34 -9.79 -8.71
CA LEU A 246 21.50 -8.68 -9.14
C LEU A 246 20.96 -8.84 -10.55
N ASP A 247 21.49 -9.78 -11.36
CA ASP A 247 21.03 -9.95 -12.75
C ASP A 247 19.56 -10.33 -12.82
N ARG A 248 19.11 -11.21 -11.92
CA ARG A 248 17.69 -11.55 -11.80
C ARG A 248 16.83 -10.36 -11.35
N CYS A 249 17.39 -9.48 -10.52
CA CYS A 249 16.73 -8.24 -10.15
C CYS A 249 16.60 -7.32 -11.35
N HIS A 250 17.66 -7.17 -12.14
CA HIS A 250 17.65 -6.38 -13.36
C HIS A 250 16.59 -6.88 -14.35
N ASP A 251 16.53 -8.19 -14.63
CA ASP A 251 15.52 -8.77 -15.52
C ASP A 251 14.08 -8.49 -15.04
N PHE A 252 13.81 -8.58 -13.73
CA PHE A 252 12.51 -8.26 -13.15
C PHE A 252 12.20 -6.77 -13.27
N LEU A 253 13.16 -5.91 -12.89
CA LEU A 253 12.97 -4.46 -12.90
C LEU A 253 12.76 -3.93 -14.33
N GLU A 254 13.50 -4.44 -15.31
CA GLU A 254 13.33 -4.11 -16.74
C GLU A 254 11.96 -4.53 -17.26
N PHE A 255 11.45 -5.69 -16.86
CA PHE A 255 10.13 -6.16 -17.27
C PHE A 255 9.01 -5.22 -16.83
N PHE A 256 9.12 -4.63 -15.65
CA PHE A 256 8.12 -3.70 -15.08
C PHE A 256 8.47 -2.22 -15.30
N ARG A 257 9.55 -1.93 -16.02
CA ARG A 257 10.02 -0.57 -16.24
C ARG A 257 9.05 0.20 -17.15
N PRO A 258 8.68 1.45 -16.81
CA PRO A 258 7.92 2.28 -17.73
C PRO A 258 8.71 2.61 -19.01
N ASP A 259 8.05 2.58 -20.17
CA ASP A 259 8.65 2.92 -21.49
C ASP A 259 9.25 4.33 -21.53
N THR A 260 8.84 5.23 -20.64
CA THR A 260 9.26 6.63 -20.59
C THR A 260 10.67 6.84 -20.04
N ARG A 261 11.37 5.78 -19.62
CA ARG A 261 12.70 5.87 -19.01
C ARG A 261 13.79 5.28 -19.90
N ASN A 262 15.04 5.56 -19.54
CA ASN A 262 16.19 4.87 -20.11
C ASN A 262 16.26 3.44 -19.54
N PRO A 263 16.84 2.47 -20.27
CA PRO A 263 17.14 1.15 -19.74
C PRO A 263 18.11 1.24 -18.56
N LEU A 264 17.92 0.38 -17.56
CA LEU A 264 18.82 0.25 -16.41
C LEU A 264 20.15 -0.40 -16.85
N PRO A 265 21.29 0.06 -16.33
CA PRO A 265 22.58 -0.59 -16.53
C PRO A 265 22.53 -2.06 -16.09
N CYS A 266 23.16 -2.95 -16.86
CA CYS A 266 23.25 -4.36 -16.50
C CYS A 266 24.21 -4.53 -15.30
N PRO A 267 23.81 -5.15 -14.17
CA PRO A 267 24.63 -5.26 -12.97
C PRO A 267 25.95 -6.00 -13.18
N SER A 268 25.99 -7.00 -14.08
CA SER A 268 27.20 -7.73 -14.45
C SER A 268 28.23 -6.89 -15.21
N GLY A 269 27.80 -5.82 -15.88
CA GLY A 269 28.67 -4.87 -16.58
C GLY A 269 28.99 -3.63 -15.76
N ASP A 270 28.01 -3.09 -15.04
CA ASP A 270 28.12 -1.89 -14.22
C ASP A 270 27.18 -1.94 -13.01
N LYS A 271 27.59 -2.69 -11.98
CA LYS A 271 26.86 -2.79 -10.70
C LYS A 271 26.62 -1.41 -10.06
N ASN A 272 27.59 -0.50 -10.16
CA ASN A 272 27.49 0.80 -9.51
C ASN A 272 26.50 1.71 -10.24
N GLY A 273 26.55 1.76 -11.57
CA GLY A 273 25.57 2.48 -12.38
C GLY A 273 24.15 1.96 -12.17
N PHE A 274 23.98 0.64 -12.07
CA PHE A 274 22.69 0.02 -11.75
C PHE A 274 22.14 0.49 -10.40
N LEU A 275 22.96 0.45 -9.34
CA LEU A 275 22.54 0.90 -8.01
C LEU A 275 22.34 2.43 -7.97
N GLU A 276 23.15 3.18 -8.71
CA GLU A 276 23.02 4.63 -8.83
C GLU A 276 21.65 5.03 -9.39
N ASP A 277 21.21 4.38 -10.47
CA ASP A 277 19.91 4.64 -11.12
C ASP A 277 18.69 4.28 -10.24
N LEU A 278 18.88 3.42 -9.24
CA LEU A 278 17.83 3.04 -8.29
C LEU A 278 17.88 3.88 -7.00
N SER A 279 18.99 4.57 -6.72
CA SER A 279 19.25 5.23 -5.43
C SER A 279 18.25 6.34 -5.08
N ASP A 280 17.58 6.93 -6.06
CA ASP A 280 16.59 7.99 -5.83
C ASP A 280 15.16 7.49 -5.49
N GLY A 281 14.96 6.17 -5.56
CA GLY A 281 13.71 5.48 -5.23
C GLY A 281 12.58 5.69 -6.24
N TYR A 282 12.73 6.58 -7.23
CA TYR A 282 11.67 6.89 -8.19
C TYR A 282 11.33 5.67 -9.05
N VAL A 283 12.34 5.08 -9.68
CA VAL A 283 12.18 3.93 -10.57
C VAL A 283 11.61 2.74 -9.80
N MET A 284 12.06 2.53 -8.56
CA MET A 284 11.55 1.48 -7.70
C MET A 284 10.07 1.66 -7.34
N CYS A 285 9.62 2.89 -7.04
CA CYS A 285 8.19 3.16 -6.79
C CYS A 285 7.33 2.86 -8.02
N MET A 286 7.80 3.26 -9.20
CA MET A 286 7.08 3.03 -10.46
C MET A 286 6.97 1.55 -10.79
N ILE A 287 8.09 0.81 -10.68
CA ILE A 287 8.12 -0.63 -10.89
C ILE A 287 7.26 -1.36 -9.87
N PHE A 288 7.34 -0.98 -8.59
CA PHE A 288 6.47 -1.54 -7.56
C PHE A 288 5.00 -1.33 -7.90
N ASN A 289 4.60 -0.12 -8.28
CA ASN A 289 3.23 0.16 -8.68
C ASN A 289 2.79 -0.63 -9.92
N ALA A 290 3.67 -0.77 -10.92
CA ALA A 290 3.40 -1.57 -12.11
C ALA A 290 3.19 -3.04 -11.73
N PHE A 291 4.09 -3.59 -10.91
CA PHE A 291 4.00 -4.94 -10.37
C PHE A 291 2.71 -5.16 -9.56
N ILE A 292 2.42 -4.32 -8.56
CA ILE A 292 1.23 -4.46 -7.71
C ILE A 292 -0.07 -4.37 -8.52
N ARG A 293 -0.14 -3.53 -9.55
CA ARG A 293 -1.32 -3.48 -10.44
C ARG A 293 -1.58 -4.80 -11.17
N LEU A 294 -0.57 -5.65 -11.30
CA LEU A 294 -0.69 -6.97 -11.92
C LEU A 294 -1.00 -8.08 -10.91
N THR A 295 -0.83 -7.84 -9.62
CA THR A 295 -1.12 -8.82 -8.58
C THR A 295 -2.61 -8.91 -8.22
N ASN A 296 -2.94 -9.90 -7.39
CA ASN A 296 -4.29 -10.16 -6.86
C ASN A 296 -4.78 -9.08 -5.89
N MET A 297 -3.89 -8.23 -5.39
CA MET A 297 -4.24 -7.13 -4.50
C MET A 297 -3.69 -5.80 -5.04
N PRO A 298 -4.48 -5.05 -5.83
CA PRO A 298 -4.05 -3.79 -6.42
C PRO A 298 -4.08 -2.60 -5.44
N PHE A 299 -3.90 -2.84 -4.14
CA PHE A 299 -3.85 -1.82 -3.10
C PHE A 299 -2.44 -1.60 -2.58
N GLY A 300 -2.25 -0.54 -1.79
CA GLY A 300 -0.94 -0.19 -1.26
C GLY A 300 -0.01 0.32 -2.36
N LEU A 301 -0.56 0.91 -3.42
CA LEU A 301 0.24 1.63 -4.41
C LEU A 301 0.88 2.84 -3.75
N VAL A 302 2.06 3.20 -4.21
CA VAL A 302 2.70 4.47 -3.88
C VAL A 302 1.96 5.57 -4.66
N ASP A 303 1.11 6.31 -3.97
CA ASP A 303 0.27 7.39 -4.50
C ASP A 303 1.08 8.65 -4.80
N LYS A 304 2.01 8.99 -3.90
CA LYS A 304 2.88 10.17 -3.98
C LYS A 304 4.27 9.73 -4.40
N ILE A 305 4.67 10.07 -5.62
CA ILE A 305 6.03 9.84 -6.11
C ILE A 305 6.61 11.18 -6.54
N HIS A 306 7.76 11.55 -5.99
CA HIS A 306 8.49 12.74 -6.39
C HIS A 306 9.30 12.46 -7.66
N GLU A 307 8.96 13.14 -8.75
CA GLU A 307 9.73 13.09 -10.01
C GLU A 307 11.03 13.89 -9.94
N ASP A 308 11.01 15.06 -9.27
CA ASP A 308 12.19 15.88 -9.07
C ASP A 308 13.00 15.38 -7.86
N THR A 309 13.87 14.40 -8.13
CA THR A 309 14.75 13.76 -7.15
C THR A 309 16.10 14.47 -6.98
N SER A 310 16.31 15.61 -7.64
CA SER A 310 17.52 16.44 -7.46
C SER A 310 17.70 16.90 -6.00
N ARG A 311 16.58 17.01 -5.26
CA ARG A 311 16.58 17.28 -3.83
C ARG A 311 16.65 15.98 -3.05
N THR A 312 17.71 15.80 -2.26
CA THR A 312 17.96 14.59 -1.45
C THR A 312 16.77 14.15 -0.61
N TRP A 313 16.02 15.10 -0.02
CA TRP A 313 14.86 14.76 0.83
C TRP A 313 13.69 14.19 0.03
N ARG A 314 13.48 14.62 -1.23
CA ARG A 314 12.42 14.06 -2.11
C ARG A 314 12.74 12.64 -2.56
N ALA A 315 13.99 12.41 -2.93
CA ALA A 315 14.49 11.07 -3.23
C ALA A 315 14.36 10.14 -2.00
N ALA A 316 14.66 10.66 -0.80
CA ALA A 316 14.50 9.90 0.43
C ALA A 316 13.01 9.63 0.76
N ASP A 317 12.11 10.55 0.45
CA ASP A 317 10.67 10.37 0.62
C ASP A 317 10.12 9.28 -0.32
N ASN A 318 10.57 9.20 -1.57
CA ASN A 318 10.21 8.07 -2.46
C ASN A 318 10.53 6.72 -1.80
N TRP A 319 11.74 6.58 -1.24
CA TRP A 319 12.14 5.39 -0.49
C TRP A 319 11.27 5.12 0.74
N ARG A 320 10.87 6.16 1.48
CA ARG A 320 9.95 6.01 2.62
C ARG A 320 8.57 5.55 2.17
N PHE A 321 8.03 6.14 1.11
CA PHE A 321 6.72 5.75 0.57
C PHE A 321 6.74 4.31 0.06
N LEU A 322 7.78 3.93 -0.68
CA LEU A 322 7.97 2.55 -1.14
C LEU A 322 8.05 1.57 0.03
N MET A 323 8.85 1.86 1.05
CA MET A 323 8.98 0.94 2.18
C MET A 323 7.68 0.82 2.98
N GLN A 324 6.90 1.91 3.08
CA GLN A 324 5.59 1.86 3.71
C GLN A 324 4.62 1.00 2.89
N ALA A 325 4.62 1.16 1.58
CA ALA A 325 3.87 0.31 0.67
C ALA A 325 4.29 -1.17 0.80
N CYS A 326 5.59 -1.47 0.84
CA CYS A 326 6.09 -2.83 1.04
C CYS A 326 5.71 -3.41 2.42
N LYS A 327 5.74 -2.63 3.51
CA LYS A 327 5.28 -3.08 4.83
C LYS A 327 3.83 -3.53 4.78
N PHE A 328 2.98 -2.72 4.17
CA PHE A 328 1.56 -2.99 4.08
C PHE A 328 1.28 -4.16 3.13
N ARG A 329 1.89 -4.12 1.94
CA ARG A 329 1.51 -4.97 0.82
C ARG A 329 2.26 -6.29 0.74
N LEU A 330 3.53 -6.25 1.13
CA LEU A 330 4.46 -7.37 1.06
C LEU A 330 4.77 -7.92 2.46
N GLU A 331 4.13 -7.38 3.50
CA GLU A 331 4.28 -7.75 4.92
C GLU A 331 5.71 -7.63 5.44
N PHE A 332 6.47 -6.67 4.89
CA PHE A 332 7.86 -6.47 5.29
C PHE A 332 7.97 -6.00 6.74
N LYS A 333 8.79 -6.71 7.52
CA LYS A 333 9.21 -6.27 8.86
C LYS A 333 10.46 -5.41 8.72
N VAL A 334 10.28 -4.10 8.71
CA VAL A 334 11.39 -3.14 8.63
C VAL A 334 11.72 -2.64 10.03
N HIS A 335 12.93 -2.94 10.50
CA HIS A 335 13.47 -2.33 11.72
C HIS A 335 13.93 -0.90 11.43
N GLU A 336 13.68 0.05 12.33
CA GLU A 336 14.03 1.46 12.11
C GLU A 336 15.53 1.66 11.85
N ASP A 337 16.37 0.90 12.54
CA ASP A 337 17.83 1.01 12.40
C ASP A 337 18.38 0.43 11.09
N SER A 338 17.61 -0.44 10.42
CA SER A 338 18.07 -1.16 9.22
C SER A 338 17.79 -0.42 7.91
N PHE A 339 17.01 0.67 7.94
CA PHE A 339 16.62 1.42 6.75
C PHE A 339 16.86 2.91 6.92
N LYS A 340 17.88 3.43 6.22
CA LYS A 340 18.28 4.85 6.27
C LYS A 340 18.18 5.45 4.86
N PRO A 341 16.99 5.94 4.44
CA PRO A 341 16.78 6.51 3.10
C PRO A 341 17.81 7.55 2.68
N ILE A 342 18.24 8.40 3.62
CA ILE A 342 19.21 9.46 3.35
C ILE A 342 20.58 8.88 3.00
N GLU A 343 21.00 7.79 3.64
CA GLU A 343 22.26 7.11 3.33
C GLU A 343 22.21 6.47 1.95
N ILE A 344 21.08 5.84 1.60
CA ILE A 344 20.81 5.26 0.26
C ILE A 344 20.94 6.33 -0.83
N VAL A 345 20.25 7.46 -0.67
CA VAL A 345 20.25 8.56 -1.66
C VAL A 345 21.62 9.23 -1.75
N LYS A 346 22.34 9.38 -0.64
CA LYS A 346 23.71 9.89 -0.63
C LYS A 346 24.74 8.88 -1.13
N ARG A 347 24.33 7.63 -1.36
CA ARG A 347 25.18 6.54 -1.85
C ARG A 347 26.41 6.34 -0.99
N THR A 348 26.25 6.45 0.33
CA THR A 348 27.32 6.05 1.26
C THR A 348 27.52 4.54 1.18
N ASP A 349 28.65 4.02 1.64
CA ASP A 349 28.90 2.57 1.59
C ASP A 349 27.79 1.77 2.29
N ILE A 350 27.32 2.27 3.43
CA ILE A 350 26.18 1.69 4.17
C ILE A 350 24.89 1.83 3.36
N GLY A 351 24.66 2.99 2.75
CA GLY A 351 23.51 3.25 1.89
C GLY A 351 23.43 2.30 0.69
N LEU A 352 24.54 2.06 0.00
CA LEU A 352 24.60 1.15 -1.15
C LEU A 352 24.37 -0.31 -0.74
N GLN A 353 24.90 -0.74 0.40
CA GLN A 353 24.62 -2.07 0.95
C GLN A 353 23.13 -2.23 1.31
N GLN A 354 22.54 -1.21 1.95
CA GLN A 354 21.10 -1.20 2.24
C GLN A 354 20.27 -1.22 0.96
N LEU A 355 20.63 -0.42 -0.04
CA LEU A 355 19.97 -0.37 -1.33
C LEU A 355 19.96 -1.74 -2.02
N GLN A 356 21.13 -2.37 -2.13
CA GLN A 356 21.26 -3.70 -2.71
C GLN A 356 20.39 -4.72 -1.95
N THR A 357 20.37 -4.66 -0.63
CA THR A 357 19.55 -5.54 0.22
C THR A 357 18.06 -5.35 -0.05
N TRP A 358 17.59 -4.10 -0.07
CA TRP A 358 16.17 -3.81 -0.27
C TRP A 358 15.69 -4.10 -1.69
N VAL A 359 16.50 -3.82 -2.71
CA VAL A 359 16.19 -4.21 -4.10
C VAL A 359 16.00 -5.73 -4.19
N LYS A 360 16.92 -6.51 -3.63
CA LYS A 360 16.82 -7.98 -3.59
C LYS A 360 15.54 -8.44 -2.89
N LEU A 361 15.26 -7.93 -1.69
CA LEU A 361 14.07 -8.32 -0.92
C LEU A 361 12.77 -8.00 -1.66
N ILE A 362 12.65 -6.78 -2.20
CA ILE A 362 11.44 -6.34 -2.92
C ILE A 362 11.23 -7.21 -4.15
N VAL A 363 12.26 -7.41 -4.98
CA VAL A 363 12.16 -8.27 -6.16
C VAL A 363 11.84 -9.71 -5.76
N GLN A 364 12.53 -10.25 -4.75
CA GLN A 364 12.31 -11.62 -4.32
C GLN A 364 10.87 -11.88 -3.89
N ARG A 365 10.31 -10.96 -3.11
CA ARG A 365 8.91 -11.08 -2.71
C ARG A 365 7.96 -10.87 -3.89
N GLY A 366 8.29 -9.95 -4.80
CA GLY A 366 7.50 -9.75 -6.02
C GLY A 366 7.45 -10.99 -6.92
N ILE A 367 8.59 -11.66 -7.09
CA ILE A 367 8.69 -12.93 -7.83
C ILE A 367 7.91 -14.04 -7.12
N GLN A 368 8.04 -14.15 -5.79
CA GLN A 368 7.30 -15.14 -5.02
C GLN A 368 5.79 -14.97 -5.21
N GLU A 369 5.29 -13.74 -5.12
CA GLU A 369 3.88 -13.46 -5.29
C GLU A 369 3.39 -13.73 -6.73
N ALA A 370 4.21 -13.41 -7.74
CA ALA A 370 3.90 -13.77 -9.12
C ALA A 370 3.83 -15.30 -9.33
N ASN A 371 4.68 -16.06 -8.65
CA ASN A 371 4.66 -17.53 -8.68
C ASN A 371 3.44 -18.10 -7.93
N GLU A 372 3.09 -17.54 -6.77
CA GLU A 372 1.89 -17.93 -6.00
C GLU A 372 0.61 -17.69 -6.83
N ALA A 373 0.54 -16.58 -7.57
CA ALA A 373 -0.54 -16.34 -8.52
C ALA A 373 -0.61 -17.43 -9.60
N LEU A 374 0.53 -17.81 -10.19
CA LEU A 374 0.60 -18.84 -11.23
C LEU A 374 0.25 -20.25 -10.71
N GLU A 375 0.71 -20.63 -9.52
CA GLU A 375 0.44 -21.97 -8.96
C GLU A 375 -1.03 -22.17 -8.59
N ASN A 376 -1.71 -21.12 -8.10
CA ASN A 376 -3.15 -21.16 -7.81
C ASN A 376 -4.00 -21.44 -9.06
N LYS A 377 -3.45 -21.28 -10.27
CA LYS A 377 -4.10 -21.61 -11.54
C LYS A 377 -4.05 -23.09 -11.88
N LYS A 378 -3.09 -23.86 -11.36
CA LYS A 378 -2.98 -25.28 -11.74
C LYS A 378 -4.28 -25.98 -11.34
N PRO A 379 -5.09 -26.46 -12.30
CA PRO A 379 -6.30 -27.19 -11.97
C PRO A 379 -5.85 -28.34 -11.08
N ALA A 380 -6.47 -28.48 -9.90
CA ALA A 380 -6.11 -29.50 -8.92
C ALA A 380 -5.89 -30.81 -9.69
N THR A 381 -4.65 -31.30 -9.70
CA THR A 381 -4.30 -32.52 -10.43
C THR A 381 -5.35 -33.53 -10.04
N PRO A 382 -6.16 -34.05 -10.99
CA PRO A 382 -7.23 -34.97 -10.62
C PRO A 382 -6.56 -36.06 -9.83
N VAL A 383 -6.91 -36.17 -8.54
CA VAL A 383 -6.38 -37.21 -7.67
C VAL A 383 -6.89 -38.49 -8.32
N ILE A 384 -6.02 -39.12 -9.12
CA ILE A 384 -6.29 -40.43 -9.69
C ILE A 384 -6.47 -41.29 -8.45
N ALA A 385 -7.72 -41.61 -8.15
CA ALA A 385 -8.04 -42.48 -7.03
C ALA A 385 -7.14 -43.71 -7.19
N PRO A 386 -6.35 -44.09 -6.17
CA PRO A 386 -5.51 -45.28 -6.27
C PRO A 386 -6.40 -46.41 -6.75
N ASN A 387 -6.01 -47.11 -7.83
CA ASN A 387 -6.80 -48.20 -8.39
C ASN A 387 -7.08 -49.22 -7.27
N ILE A 388 -8.27 -49.16 -6.66
CA ILE A 388 -8.68 -50.04 -5.56
C ILE A 388 -8.99 -51.45 -6.09
N PHE A 389 -9.02 -51.64 -7.41
CA PHE A 389 -9.18 -52.94 -8.03
C PHE A 389 -7.83 -53.40 -8.59
N PRO A 390 -7.13 -54.33 -7.93
CA PRO A 390 -6.08 -55.08 -8.60
C PRO A 390 -6.70 -55.87 -9.75
N ASP A 391 -6.05 -55.83 -10.92
CA ASP A 391 -6.45 -56.58 -12.10
C ASP A 391 -6.69 -58.05 -11.73
N PHE A 392 -7.93 -58.50 -11.89
CA PHE A 392 -8.34 -59.91 -11.76
C PHE A 392 -8.32 -60.62 -13.11
#